data_AF-A0A7C5NG06-F1
#
_entry.id   AF-A0A7C5NG06-F1
#
_cell.length_a   1.000
_cell.length_b   1.000
_cell.length_c   1.000
_cell.angle_alpha   90.00
_cell.angle_beta   90.00
_cell.angle_gamma   90.00
#
_symmetry.space_group_name_H-M   'P 1'
#
loop_
_entity.id
_entity.type
_entity.pdbx_description
1 polymer ?
#
loop_
_entity_poly.entity_id
_entity_poly.type
_entity_poly.pdbx_seq_one_letter_code
_entity_poly.pdbx_strand_id
1 'polypeptide(L)'
;VNKLDGRIFMVKGKTKEVVLLKDNLAFPNGIAFSFDGKNLFVCESAKNRILKFDVNKNGTLINKTEFVVLPGGDPDGIAFDVKGNLYVAHFGTGHLFVINKQGEIIQKIKTPGLKPTNVEFGGEDMKTLFLTEVQTNSLYKIRTKFTGLLLN
;
A
#
# COMPACT_ATOMS: atom_id res chain seq x y z
N VAL A 1 -15.39 -3.79 13.29
CA VAL A 1 -14.44 -3.44 12.22
C VAL A 1 -13.27 -2.57 12.72
N ASN A 2 -13.45 -1.74 13.77
CA ASN A 2 -12.37 -0.87 14.30
C ASN A 2 -11.58 -1.47 15.48
N LYS A 3 -11.51 -2.79 15.58
CA LYS A 3 -10.75 -3.43 16.67
C LYS A 3 -9.27 -3.17 16.46
N LEU A 4 -8.58 -2.78 17.53
CA LEU A 4 -7.14 -2.47 17.51
C LEU A 4 -6.32 -3.69 17.89
N ASP A 5 -6.48 -4.79 17.16
CA ASP A 5 -5.74 -6.04 17.38
C ASP A 5 -4.80 -6.40 16.21
N GLY A 6 -4.72 -5.55 15.20
CA GLY A 6 -3.79 -5.67 14.08
C GLY A 6 -2.34 -5.42 14.51
N ARG A 7 -1.42 -6.10 13.81
CA ARG A 7 0.01 -6.11 14.11
C ARG A 7 0.84 -6.12 12.83
N ILE A 8 2.04 -5.55 12.90
CA ILE A 8 3.07 -5.66 11.87
C ILE A 8 4.21 -6.50 12.43
N PHE A 9 4.64 -7.50 11.67
CA PHE A 9 5.77 -8.35 12.00
C PHE A 9 6.87 -8.23 10.95
N MET A 10 8.12 -8.35 11.38
CA MET A 10 9.26 -8.56 10.50
C MET A 10 9.74 -10.01 10.62
N VAL A 11 9.95 -10.67 9.49
CA VAL A 11 10.58 -11.98 9.44
C VAL A 11 12.02 -11.82 9.00
N LYS A 12 12.98 -12.15 9.87
CA LYS A 12 14.41 -12.06 9.53
C LYS A 12 14.75 -13.13 8.49
N GLY A 13 15.18 -12.72 7.30
CA GLY A 13 15.38 -13.63 6.16
C GLY A 13 16.29 -14.83 6.43
N LYS A 14 17.37 -14.64 7.22
CA LYS A 14 18.35 -15.70 7.55
C LYS A 14 17.87 -16.62 8.68
N THR A 15 17.40 -16.07 9.79
CA THR A 15 17.07 -16.85 10.99
C THR A 15 15.61 -17.32 11.03
N LYS A 16 14.75 -16.76 10.16
CA LYS A 16 13.29 -16.91 10.18
C LYS A 16 12.62 -16.45 11.48
N GLU A 17 13.36 -15.74 12.33
CA GLU A 17 12.83 -15.14 13.54
C GLU A 17 11.74 -14.12 13.18
N VAL A 18 10.61 -14.20 13.88
CA VAL A 18 9.47 -13.29 13.74
C VAL A 18 9.52 -12.27 14.87
N VAL A 19 9.65 -10.99 14.50
CA VAL A 19 9.74 -9.87 15.44
C VAL A 19 8.48 -9.03 15.32
N LEU A 20 7.78 -8.81 16.43
CA LEU A 20 6.67 -7.85 16.49
C LEU A 20 7.25 -6.43 16.37
N LEU A 21 6.84 -5.69 15.33
CA LEU A 21 7.29 -4.31 15.11
C LEU A 21 6.31 -3.28 15.63
N LYS A 22 5.01 -3.52 15.41
CA LYS A 22 3.91 -2.65 15.85
C LYS A 22 2.66 -3.48 16.13
N ASP A 23 1.83 -2.97 17.02
CA ASP A 23 0.53 -3.50 17.39
C ASP A 23 -0.50 -2.36 17.45
N ASN A 24 -1.70 -2.68 17.92
CA ASN A 24 -2.80 -1.72 18.10
C ASN A 24 -3.19 -1.00 16.80
N LEU A 25 -3.15 -1.74 15.68
CA LEU A 25 -3.57 -1.26 14.37
C LEU A 25 -4.99 -1.74 14.05
N ALA A 26 -5.75 -0.90 13.37
CA ALA A 26 -7.10 -1.20 12.92
C ALA A 26 -7.07 -1.85 11.52
N PHE A 27 -6.97 -3.18 11.48
CA PHE A 27 -6.95 -3.96 10.24
C PHE A 27 -5.84 -3.50 9.26
N PRO A 28 -4.55 -3.69 9.61
CA PRO A 28 -3.44 -3.38 8.71
C PRO A 28 -3.48 -4.30 7.49
N ASN A 29 -3.20 -3.74 6.31
CA ASN A 29 -3.33 -4.46 5.05
C ASN A 29 -2.13 -4.23 4.12
N GLY A 30 -2.27 -3.47 3.02
CA GLY A 30 -1.17 -3.19 2.11
C GLY A 30 0.03 -2.53 2.80
N ILE A 31 1.22 -2.89 2.32
CA ILE A 31 2.51 -2.49 2.89
C ILE A 31 3.52 -2.24 1.78
N ALA A 32 4.28 -1.14 1.86
CA ALA A 32 5.32 -0.82 0.88
C ALA A 32 6.44 0.03 1.49
N PHE A 33 7.69 -0.23 1.09
CA PHE A 33 8.82 0.63 1.44
C PHE A 33 8.97 1.79 0.45
N SER A 34 9.47 2.93 0.92
CA SER A 34 10.02 3.94 0.02
C SER A 34 11.24 3.40 -0.71
N PHE A 35 11.58 3.99 -1.86
CA PHE A 35 12.73 3.58 -2.68
C PHE A 35 14.05 3.46 -1.91
N ASP A 36 14.29 4.37 -0.98
CA ASP A 36 15.50 4.39 -0.15
C ASP A 36 15.42 3.47 1.08
N GLY A 37 14.31 2.74 1.25
CA GLY A 37 14.06 1.84 2.38
C GLY A 37 13.88 2.54 3.72
N LYS A 38 13.89 3.88 3.77
CA LYS A 38 13.84 4.64 5.03
C LYS A 38 12.45 4.79 5.62
N ASN A 39 11.41 4.54 4.82
CA ASN A 39 10.03 4.70 5.25
C ASN A 39 9.25 3.45 4.90
N LEU A 40 8.37 3.03 5.81
CA LEU A 40 7.37 1.99 5.59
C LEU A 40 5.98 2.60 5.59
N PHE A 41 5.21 2.35 4.54
CA PHE A 41 3.82 2.75 4.40
C PHE A 41 2.93 1.55 4.63
N VAL A 42 1.87 1.73 5.42
CA VAL A 42 0.93 0.67 5.77
C VAL A 42 -0.49 1.19 5.70
N CYS A 43 -1.34 0.52 4.93
CA CYS A 43 -2.77 0.76 4.93
C CYS A 43 -3.37 0.30 6.25
N GLU A 44 -4.11 1.17 6.93
CA GLU A 44 -4.94 0.83 8.07
C GLU A 44 -6.40 0.89 7.63
N SER A 45 -6.88 -0.23 7.09
CA SER A 45 -8.11 -0.29 6.28
C SER A 45 -9.32 0.26 7.02
N ALA A 46 -9.55 -0.24 8.24
CA ALA A 46 -10.69 0.14 9.06
C ALA A 46 -10.64 1.58 9.62
N LYS A 47 -9.54 2.31 9.39
CA LYS A 47 -9.39 3.73 9.71
C LYS A 47 -9.27 4.61 8.49
N ASN A 48 -9.46 4.06 7.29
CA ASN A 48 -9.44 4.81 6.03
C ASN A 48 -8.16 5.63 5.84
N ARG A 49 -7.01 5.13 6.27
CA ARG A 49 -5.77 5.90 6.21
C ARG A 49 -4.57 5.05 5.86
N ILE A 50 -3.50 5.73 5.46
CA ILE A 50 -2.18 5.15 5.31
C ILE A 50 -1.28 5.74 6.39
N LEU A 51 -0.66 4.86 7.14
CA LEU A 51 0.35 5.19 8.14
C LEU A 51 1.72 5.18 7.49
N LYS A 52 2.61 6.04 7.99
CA LYS A 52 4.03 6.06 7.64
C LYS A 52 4.85 5.87 8.91
N PHE A 53 5.89 5.06 8.81
CA PHE A 53 6.88 4.83 9.84
C PHE A 53 8.26 5.08 9.28
N ASP A 54 9.16 5.63 10.10
CA ASP A 54 10.59 5.64 9.78
C ASP A 54 11.19 4.27 10.11
N VAL A 55 12.09 3.80 9.25
CA VAL A 55 12.76 2.51 9.36
C VAL A 55 14.18 2.73 9.87
N ASN A 56 14.47 2.21 11.05
CA ASN A 56 15.82 2.23 11.61
C ASN A 56 16.75 1.24 10.89
N LYS A 57 18.06 1.40 11.07
CA LYS A 57 19.09 0.50 10.51
C LYS A 57 18.89 -0.98 10.86
N ASN A 58 18.27 -1.27 12.00
CA ASN A 58 17.97 -2.64 12.46
C ASN A 58 16.58 -3.15 12.01
N GLY A 59 15.87 -2.42 11.14
CA GLY A 59 14.53 -2.76 10.66
C GLY A 59 13.39 -2.40 11.62
N THR A 60 13.68 -1.84 12.80
CA THR A 60 12.61 -1.40 13.71
C THR A 60 11.90 -0.16 13.19
N LEU A 61 10.62 -0.02 13.54
CA LEU A 61 9.77 1.07 13.09
C LEU A 61 9.60 2.12 14.19
N ILE A 62 9.83 3.39 13.86
CA ILE A 62 9.65 4.53 14.77
C ILE A 62 8.82 5.63 14.09
N ASN A 63 8.51 6.70 14.83
CA ASN A 63 7.87 7.91 14.30
C ASN A 63 6.60 7.64 13.46
N LYS A 64 5.62 6.92 14.06
CA LYS A 64 4.32 6.68 13.42
C LYS A 64 3.65 8.02 13.11
N THR A 65 3.38 8.26 11.83
CA THR A 65 2.62 9.41 11.36
C THR A 65 1.46 8.95 10.49
N GLU A 66 0.39 9.74 10.47
CA GLU A 66 -0.67 9.59 9.48
C GLU A 66 -0.20 10.28 8.20
N PHE A 67 0.01 9.51 7.14
CA PHE A 67 0.49 10.04 5.87
C PHE A 67 -0.66 10.69 5.09
N VAL A 68 -1.81 10.02 5.04
CA VAL A 68 -3.00 10.48 4.31
C VAL A 68 -4.23 9.77 4.86
N VAL A 69 -5.34 10.51 4.96
CA VAL A 69 -6.69 9.98 5.17
C VAL A 69 -7.42 9.96 3.84
N LEU A 70 -8.05 8.82 3.54
CA LEU A 70 -8.72 8.53 2.29
C LEU A 70 -10.24 8.69 2.43
N PRO A 71 -10.95 9.02 1.34
CA PRO A 71 -12.38 9.26 1.37
C PRO A 71 -13.16 7.93 1.44
N GLY A 72 -13.52 7.50 2.65
CA GLY A 72 -14.31 6.28 2.90
C GLY A 72 -13.63 5.00 2.38
N GLY A 73 -14.38 3.90 2.17
CA GLY A 73 -13.85 2.65 1.62
C GLY A 73 -12.93 1.87 2.57
N ASP A 74 -11.97 1.12 2.04
CA ASP A 74 -10.91 0.45 2.79
C ASP A 74 -9.63 0.44 1.93
N PRO A 75 -8.55 1.14 2.30
CA PRO A 75 -7.29 0.99 1.58
C PRO A 75 -6.74 -0.43 1.77
N ASP A 76 -6.41 -1.09 0.68
CA ASP A 76 -6.01 -2.50 0.63
C ASP A 76 -4.56 -2.59 0.14
N GLY A 77 -4.25 -3.25 -0.98
CA GLY A 77 -2.89 -3.31 -1.53
C GLY A 77 -2.37 -1.99 -2.12
N ILE A 78 -1.04 -1.81 -2.05
CA ILE A 78 -0.35 -0.58 -2.45
C ILE A 78 0.96 -0.85 -3.18
N ALA A 79 1.33 0.02 -4.12
CA ALA A 79 2.61 -0.01 -4.82
C ALA A 79 3.10 1.38 -5.20
N PHE A 80 4.42 1.59 -5.19
CA PHE A 80 5.03 2.86 -5.61
C PHE A 80 5.40 2.85 -7.09
N ASP A 81 5.30 4.01 -7.73
CA ASP A 81 6.03 4.29 -8.97
C ASP A 81 7.42 4.91 -8.67
N VAL A 82 8.26 5.05 -9.71
CA VAL A 82 9.60 5.66 -9.59
C VAL A 82 9.59 7.16 -9.28
N LYS A 83 8.43 7.83 -9.41
CA LYS A 83 8.28 9.23 -8.99
C LYS A 83 7.92 9.33 -7.51
N GLY A 84 7.66 8.20 -6.86
CA GLY A 84 7.23 8.08 -5.47
C GLY A 84 5.76 8.41 -5.29
N ASN A 85 4.95 8.24 -6.33
CA ASN A 85 3.50 8.22 -6.20
C ASN A 85 3.07 6.83 -5.71
N LEU A 86 2.18 6.80 -4.72
CA LEU A 86 1.63 5.58 -4.15
C LEU A 86 0.28 5.28 -4.82
N TYR A 87 0.21 4.13 -5.48
CA TYR A 87 -1.03 3.58 -6.03
C TYR A 87 -1.70 2.73 -4.96
N VAL A 88 -2.99 2.94 -4.74
CA VAL A 88 -3.76 2.30 -3.67
C VAL A 88 -4.99 1.63 -4.26
N ALA A 89 -5.09 0.31 -4.13
CA ALA A 89 -6.32 -0.42 -4.33
C ALA A 89 -7.29 -0.08 -3.20
N HIS A 90 -8.44 0.52 -3.53
CA HIS A 90 -9.32 1.09 -2.52
C HIS A 90 -10.67 0.40 -2.49
N PHE A 91 -10.74 -0.65 -1.69
CA PHE A 91 -11.85 -1.57 -1.59
C PHE A 91 -13.15 -0.86 -1.22
N GLY A 92 -14.25 -1.28 -1.86
CA GLY A 92 -15.58 -0.71 -1.65
C GLY A 92 -15.85 0.58 -2.41
N THR A 93 -14.87 1.18 -3.09
CA THR A 93 -15.07 2.44 -3.83
C THR A 93 -15.05 2.32 -5.34
N GLY A 94 -14.56 1.22 -5.89
CA GLY A 94 -14.39 1.04 -7.33
C GLY A 94 -13.34 1.96 -7.95
N HIS A 95 -12.30 2.30 -7.19
CA HIS A 95 -11.21 3.14 -7.66
C HIS A 95 -9.85 2.68 -7.16
N LEU A 96 -8.83 2.98 -7.95
CA LEU A 96 -7.48 3.20 -7.46
C LEU A 96 -7.29 4.68 -7.13
N PHE A 97 -6.63 4.99 -6.02
CA PHE A 97 -6.14 6.33 -5.74
C PHE A 97 -4.64 6.41 -6.00
N VAL A 98 -4.18 7.50 -6.58
CA VAL A 98 -2.76 7.81 -6.75
C VAL A 98 -2.43 9.01 -5.87
N ILE A 99 -1.48 8.81 -4.98
CA ILE A 99 -1.12 9.77 -3.93
C ILE A 99 0.32 10.20 -4.14
N ASN A 100 0.58 11.51 -4.15
CA ASN A 100 1.94 12.01 -4.31
C ASN A 100 2.75 11.93 -2.99
N LYS A 101 4.03 12.34 -3.04
CA LYS A 101 4.93 12.33 -1.87
C LYS A 101 4.49 13.22 -0.71
N GLN A 102 3.62 14.18 -0.97
CA GLN A 102 3.07 15.11 0.02
C GLN A 102 1.81 14.56 0.71
N GLY A 103 1.33 13.38 0.29
CA GLY A 103 0.09 12.79 0.83
C GLY A 103 -1.17 13.29 0.12
N GLU A 104 -1.04 13.96 -1.02
CA GLU A 104 -2.18 14.49 -1.77
C GLU A 104 -2.66 13.48 -2.81
N ILE A 105 -3.97 13.29 -2.90
CA ILE A 105 -4.59 12.49 -3.97
C ILE A 105 -4.51 13.29 -5.27
N ILE A 106 -3.66 12.85 -6.20
CA ILE A 106 -3.44 13.51 -7.49
C ILE A 106 -4.22 12.85 -8.64
N GLN A 107 -4.70 11.62 -8.45
CA GLN A 107 -5.51 10.93 -9.45
C GLN A 107 -6.45 9.92 -8.80
N LYS A 108 -7.61 9.73 -9.45
CA LYS A 108 -8.59 8.69 -9.14
C LYS A 108 -8.86 7.90 -10.41
N ILE A 109 -8.58 6.60 -10.42
CA ILE A 109 -8.72 5.73 -11.60
C ILE A 109 -9.87 4.77 -11.35
N LYS A 110 -10.90 4.81 -12.19
CA LYS A 110 -12.06 3.92 -12.06
C LYS A 110 -11.67 2.47 -12.35
N THR A 111 -12.12 1.55 -11.50
CA THR A 111 -11.94 0.11 -11.70
C THR A 111 -13.23 -0.53 -12.25
N PRO A 112 -13.14 -1.69 -12.93
CA PRO A 112 -14.33 -2.36 -13.46
C PRO A 112 -15.32 -2.86 -12.40
N GLY A 113 -14.83 -3.28 -11.24
CA GLY A 113 -15.64 -3.62 -10.06
C GLY A 113 -15.42 -2.65 -8.90
N LEU A 114 -16.22 -2.77 -7.84
CA LEU A 114 -16.19 -1.91 -6.65
C LEU A 114 -15.17 -2.33 -5.59
N LYS A 115 -14.57 -3.51 -5.73
CA LYS A 115 -13.73 -4.14 -4.71
C LYS A 115 -12.33 -4.48 -5.28
N PRO A 116 -11.56 -3.47 -5.75
CA PRO A 116 -10.14 -3.69 -6.02
C PRO A 116 -9.42 -4.04 -4.72
N THR A 117 -8.56 -5.04 -4.76
CA THR A 117 -7.89 -5.58 -3.55
C THR A 117 -6.39 -5.37 -3.54
N ASN A 118 -5.70 -5.46 -4.68
CA ASN A 118 -4.25 -5.28 -4.71
C ASN A 118 -3.77 -4.72 -6.05
N VAL A 119 -2.60 -4.08 -6.04
CA VAL A 119 -1.91 -3.57 -7.22
C VAL A 119 -0.43 -3.90 -7.17
N GLU A 120 0.16 -4.19 -8.31
CA GLU A 120 1.62 -4.35 -8.44
C GLU A 120 2.06 -3.96 -9.85
N PHE A 121 3.25 -3.38 -9.98
CA PHE A 121 3.80 -3.04 -11.28
C PHE A 121 4.56 -4.22 -11.90
N GLY A 122 4.50 -4.33 -13.22
CA GLY A 122 5.21 -5.36 -13.97
C GLY A 122 5.18 -5.13 -15.47
N GLY A 123 5.35 -6.22 -16.21
CA GLY A 123 5.61 -6.19 -17.65
C GLY A 123 7.06 -5.83 -17.96
N GLU A 124 7.48 -6.05 -19.20
CA GLU A 124 8.88 -5.92 -19.63
C GLU A 124 9.48 -4.53 -19.38
N ASP A 125 8.64 -3.49 -19.41
CA ASP A 125 9.06 -2.10 -19.22
C ASP A 125 8.58 -1.48 -17.91
N MET A 126 8.06 -2.29 -16.98
CA MET A 126 7.54 -1.86 -15.67
C MET A 126 6.44 -0.79 -15.72
N LYS A 127 5.79 -0.55 -16.86
CA LYS A 127 4.71 0.44 -17.01
C LYS A 127 3.32 -0.21 -17.07
N THR A 128 3.20 -1.46 -16.62
CA THR A 128 1.92 -2.14 -16.51
C THR A 128 1.59 -2.31 -15.03
N LEU A 129 0.51 -1.67 -14.58
CA LEU A 129 -0.04 -1.89 -13.24
C LEU A 129 -1.06 -3.02 -13.32
N PHE A 130 -0.78 -4.13 -12.65
CA PHE A 130 -1.73 -5.22 -12.46
C PHE A 130 -2.64 -4.90 -11.28
N LEU A 131 -3.90 -5.29 -11.37
CA LEU A 131 -4.94 -5.04 -10.36
C LEU A 131 -5.77 -6.29 -10.14
N THR A 132 -5.85 -6.78 -8.91
CA THR A 132 -6.80 -7.83 -8.52
C THR A 132 -8.12 -7.23 -8.08
N GLU A 133 -9.24 -7.80 -8.52
CA GLU A 133 -10.57 -7.28 -8.19
C GLU A 133 -11.51 -8.45 -7.85
N VAL A 134 -12.04 -8.44 -6.62
CA VAL A 134 -12.75 -9.61 -6.08
C VAL A 134 -14.22 -9.68 -6.54
N GLN A 135 -14.88 -8.55 -6.80
CA GLN A 135 -16.30 -8.56 -7.17
C GLN A 135 -16.52 -9.21 -8.55
N THR A 136 -15.62 -8.93 -9.48
CA THR A 136 -15.60 -9.43 -10.85
C THR A 136 -14.71 -10.65 -11.01
N ASN A 137 -14.06 -11.09 -9.92
CA ASN A 137 -13.18 -12.26 -9.88
C ASN A 137 -12.14 -12.24 -11.01
N SER A 138 -11.44 -11.12 -11.17
CA SER A 138 -10.61 -10.86 -12.35
C SER A 138 -9.29 -10.17 -11.99
N LEU A 139 -8.29 -10.40 -12.85
CA LEU A 139 -7.05 -9.63 -12.90
C LEU A 139 -7.12 -8.65 -14.07
N TYR A 140 -6.93 -7.36 -13.79
CA TYR A 140 -6.87 -6.30 -14.79
C TYR A 140 -5.44 -5.80 -14.96
N LYS A 141 -5.20 -5.11 -16.07
CA LYS A 141 -3.95 -4.37 -16.31
C LYS A 141 -4.26 -2.96 -16.78
N ILE A 142 -3.48 -2.01 -16.30
CA ILE A 142 -3.59 -0.58 -16.64
C ILE A 142 -2.21 -0.11 -17.09
N ARG A 143 -2.17 0.61 -18.21
CA ARG A 143 -0.92 1.24 -18.67
C ARG A 143 -0.67 2.51 -17.88
N THR A 144 0.53 2.66 -17.32
CA THR A 144 0.92 3.83 -16.52
C THR A 144 1.90 4.73 -17.25
N LYS A 145 1.91 6.01 -16.87
CA LYS A 145 2.85 7.01 -17.41
C LYS A 145 4.28 6.76 -16.92
N PHE A 146 4.42 6.49 -15.63
CA PHE A 146 5.68 6.21 -14.97
C PHE A 146 5.83 4.72 -14.70
N THR A 147 7.08 4.25 -14.67
CA THR A 147 7.43 2.88 -14.32
C THR A 147 7.16 2.64 -12.84
N GLY A 148 6.82 1.40 -12.50
CA GLY A 148 6.79 0.92 -11.13
C GLY A 148 8.15 0.96 -10.46
N LEU A 149 8.13 1.03 -9.14
CA LEU A 149 9.30 0.82 -8.32
C LEU A 149 9.67 -0.66 -8.34
N LEU A 150 10.87 -0.99 -8.82
CA LEU A 150 11.39 -2.35 -8.72
C LEU A 150 11.69 -2.68 -7.26
N LEU A 151 11.11 -3.78 -6.78
CA LEU A 151 11.41 -4.34 -5.47
C LEU A 151 12.64 -5.25 -5.62
N ASN A 152 13.70 -4.93 -4.87
CA ASN A 152 14.97 -5.66 -4.87
C ASN A 152 15.03 -6.69 -3.74
#